data_AF-A0A3S8WK82-F1
#
_entry.id   AF-A0A3S8WK82-F1
#
_cell.length_a   1.000
_cell.length_b   1.000
_cell.length_c   1.000
_cell.angle_alpha   90.00
_cell.angle_beta   90.00
_cell.angle_gamma   90.00
#
_symmetry.space_group_name_H-M   'P 1'
#
loop_
_entity.id
_entity.type
_entity.pdbx_description
1 polymer ?
#
loop_
_entity_poly.entity_id
_entity_poly.type
_entity_poly.pdbx_seq_one_letter_code
_entity_poly.pdbx_strand_id
1 'polypeptide(L)'
;MGYTAVHPVWGRLDASMDDLGCGRVWADVHRVKGLRLACPECGGRVFARASRQVIRHFYHQVRPRDCELANESAEHHLLKLELAMSARAAGWRAELEVSSEARDWRAEVMVFDEHDRPFMALEAQMRTDRYARDGVAVCWVAVQDRPWERVVPSLRVRFPSQRGETWTVWHGMARYAWEPRTLKAKAKWVHIICPLGDAIKWVLDGRVRVHTAANGTVWWTAPAYEDLALARARMEADAEAVKRAAAAERRRKDAEERAAAAAQRRRDAELGARERAEERAAEIRRLTRFFEATGLDPAVWETFTQMVRSASGKAIKWGNLSPAHGDGLLVYARPRWESGGFNLAGVVCPDPGALVEWPAELTILVPNQGWLSRIQAAARSPLKVAVLDPVTGRSSFIRVTPTSSAPPLGRVSSPITAQYWDLLK
;
A
#
# COMPACT_ATOMS: atom_id res chain seq x y z
N MET A 1 41.94 5.83 -43.38
CA MET A 1 42.67 4.54 -43.45
C MET A 1 41.60 3.47 -43.62
N GLY A 2 41.88 2.27 -44.11
CA GLY A 2 40.88 1.21 -44.14
C GLY A 2 41.51 -0.12 -44.50
N TYR A 3 40.90 -1.23 -44.10
CA TYR A 3 41.44 -2.57 -44.37
C TYR A 3 40.88 -3.21 -45.63
N THR A 4 39.83 -2.63 -46.20
CA THR A 4 39.19 -3.19 -47.38
C THR A 4 39.24 -2.25 -48.59
N ALA A 5 39.31 -2.85 -49.78
CA ALA A 5 39.28 -2.16 -51.06
C ALA A 5 38.56 -3.02 -52.09
N VAL A 6 38.19 -2.42 -53.22
CA VAL A 6 37.61 -3.14 -54.36
C VAL A 6 38.56 -3.05 -55.55
N HIS A 7 38.95 -4.20 -56.06
CA HIS A 7 39.62 -4.36 -57.34
C HIS A 7 38.57 -4.69 -58.43
N PRO A 8 38.66 -4.10 -59.63
CA PRO A 8 37.63 -4.28 -60.67
C PRO A 8 37.45 -5.73 -61.15
N VAL A 9 38.51 -6.54 -61.09
CA VAL A 9 38.49 -7.95 -61.52
C VAL A 9 38.34 -8.91 -60.33
N TRP A 10 39.23 -8.83 -59.34
CA TRP A 10 39.23 -9.73 -58.18
C TRP A 10 38.11 -9.46 -57.17
N GLY A 11 37.40 -8.33 -57.30
CA GLY A 11 36.36 -7.95 -56.35
C GLY A 11 36.94 -7.39 -55.06
N ARG A 12 36.34 -7.76 -53.94
CA ARG A 12 36.69 -7.23 -52.61
C ARG A 12 38.04 -7.80 -52.14
N LEU A 13 38.85 -6.93 -51.54
CA LEU A 13 40.12 -7.26 -50.92
C LEU A 13 40.09 -6.92 -49.43
N ASP A 14 40.68 -7.79 -48.60
CA ASP A 14 40.85 -7.58 -47.16
C ASP A 14 42.34 -7.65 -46.77
N ALA A 15 42.94 -6.50 -46.46
CA ALA A 15 44.33 -6.36 -46.08
C ALA A 15 44.69 -7.04 -44.74
N SER A 16 43.69 -7.41 -43.93
CA SER A 16 43.89 -8.15 -42.68
C SER A 16 44.08 -9.66 -42.90
N MET A 17 43.81 -10.16 -44.10
CA MET A 17 44.03 -11.55 -44.49
C MET A 17 45.29 -11.68 -45.34
N ASP A 18 46.01 -12.80 -45.20
CA ASP A 18 47.25 -13.02 -45.95
C ASP A 18 47.02 -13.23 -47.44
N ASP A 19 45.87 -13.78 -47.81
CA ASP A 19 45.44 -14.04 -49.18
C ASP A 19 44.47 -12.96 -49.73
N LEU A 20 44.38 -11.82 -49.03
CA LEU A 20 43.49 -10.71 -49.34
C LEU A 20 42.00 -11.09 -49.39
N GLY A 21 41.61 -12.27 -48.89
CA GLY A 21 40.26 -12.82 -49.02
C GLY A 21 39.89 -13.29 -50.44
N CYS A 22 40.85 -13.36 -51.36
CA CYS A 22 40.62 -13.77 -52.76
C CYS A 22 41.77 -14.61 -53.36
N GLY A 23 42.61 -15.23 -52.52
CA GLY A 23 43.76 -16.02 -52.97
C GLY A 23 44.94 -15.19 -53.51
N ARG A 24 44.96 -13.87 -53.32
CA ARG A 24 46.00 -12.95 -53.80
C ARG A 24 46.94 -12.55 -52.67
N VAL A 25 48.21 -12.35 -52.97
CA VAL A 25 49.18 -11.96 -51.93
C VAL A 25 49.30 -10.44 -51.85
N TRP A 26 49.72 -9.91 -50.70
CA TRP A 26 49.91 -8.45 -50.51
C TRP A 26 50.82 -7.81 -51.57
N ALA A 27 51.80 -8.55 -52.09
CA ALA A 27 52.70 -8.09 -53.15
C ALA A 27 51.97 -7.78 -54.48
N ASP A 28 50.80 -8.38 -54.73
CA ASP A 28 49.99 -8.15 -55.92
C ASP A 28 49.32 -6.76 -55.92
N VAL A 29 49.26 -6.11 -54.75
CA VAL A 29 48.60 -4.81 -54.59
C VAL A 29 49.53 -3.70 -54.12
N HIS A 30 50.58 -4.05 -53.36
CA HIS A 30 51.47 -3.09 -52.74
C HIS A 30 52.57 -2.62 -53.69
N ARG A 31 52.62 -1.31 -53.96
CA ARG A 31 53.58 -0.66 -54.87
C ARG A 31 53.50 -1.11 -56.33
N VAL A 32 52.36 -1.69 -56.74
CA VAL A 32 52.10 -2.05 -58.13
C VAL A 32 51.63 -0.82 -58.91
N LYS A 33 52.37 -0.46 -59.97
CA LYS A 33 52.03 0.69 -60.82
C LYS A 33 50.81 0.38 -61.69
N GLY A 34 49.94 1.37 -61.87
CA GLY A 34 48.77 1.27 -62.73
C GLY A 34 47.58 0.50 -62.13
N LEU A 35 47.75 -0.14 -60.97
CA LEU A 35 46.67 -0.85 -60.29
C LEU A 35 45.57 0.12 -59.86
N ARG A 36 44.32 -0.25 -60.12
CA ARG A 36 43.14 0.55 -59.77
C ARG A 36 42.38 -0.12 -58.64
N LEU A 37 42.54 0.44 -57.44
CA LEU A 37 41.74 0.06 -56.27
C LEU A 37 40.78 1.19 -55.91
N ALA A 38 39.58 0.83 -55.49
CA ALA A 38 38.52 1.75 -55.08
C ALA A 38 38.15 1.53 -53.61
N CYS A 39 37.79 2.61 -52.93
CA CYS A 39 37.15 2.56 -51.62
C CYS A 39 35.76 1.92 -51.76
N PRO A 40 35.39 0.94 -50.92
CA PRO A 40 34.08 0.29 -51.01
C PRO A 40 32.91 1.22 -50.66
N GLU A 41 33.17 2.34 -49.99
CA GLU A 41 32.14 3.32 -49.62
C GLU A 41 31.93 4.37 -50.72
N CYS A 42 32.95 5.19 -50.98
CA CYS A 42 32.82 6.35 -51.86
C CYS A 42 33.25 6.08 -53.32
N GLY A 43 33.77 4.89 -53.62
CA GLY A 43 34.35 4.55 -54.93
C GLY A 43 35.67 5.29 -55.25
N GLY A 44 36.12 6.19 -54.38
CA GLY A 44 37.33 6.98 -54.56
C GLY A 44 38.59 6.11 -54.66
N ARG A 45 39.59 6.57 -55.41
CA ARG A 45 40.83 5.81 -55.61
C ARG A 45 41.59 5.65 -54.29
N VAL A 46 42.00 4.41 -54.00
CA VAL A 46 42.83 4.07 -52.84
C VAL A 46 44.14 3.38 -53.28
N PHE A 47 45.13 3.38 -52.39
CA PHE A 47 46.41 2.72 -52.59
C PHE A 47 46.76 1.83 -51.40
N ALA A 48 47.41 0.71 -51.67
CA ALA A 48 47.93 -0.18 -50.64
C ALA A 48 49.18 0.43 -49.98
N ARG A 49 49.24 0.36 -48.65
CA ARG A 49 50.36 0.81 -47.83
C ARG A 49 50.59 -0.16 -46.67
N ALA A 50 51.85 -0.34 -46.31
CA ALA A 50 52.24 -0.98 -45.07
C ALA A 50 52.85 0.08 -44.12
N SER A 51 52.45 0.09 -42.86
CA SER A 51 53.08 0.94 -41.84
C SER A 51 54.36 0.28 -41.31
N ARG A 52 55.21 1.06 -40.61
CA ARG A 52 56.40 0.54 -39.90
C ARG A 52 56.06 -0.52 -38.83
N GLN A 53 54.80 -0.58 -38.39
CA GLN A 53 54.29 -1.53 -37.41
C GLN A 53 53.53 -2.70 -38.10
N VAL A 54 53.78 -2.95 -39.39
CA VAL A 54 53.30 -4.11 -40.18
C VAL A 54 51.78 -4.11 -40.43
N ILE A 55 51.06 -3.03 -40.13
CA ILE A 55 49.63 -2.96 -40.44
C ILE A 55 49.45 -2.60 -41.92
N ARG A 56 49.07 -3.61 -42.71
CA ARG A 56 48.63 -3.49 -44.11
C ARG A 56 47.29 -2.76 -44.14
N HIS A 57 47.17 -1.73 -44.99
CA HIS A 57 45.94 -0.97 -45.14
C HIS A 57 45.87 -0.28 -46.50
N PHE A 58 44.67 0.21 -46.82
CA PHE A 58 44.40 1.07 -47.96
C PHE A 58 44.20 2.52 -47.50
N TYR A 59 44.73 3.47 -48.27
CA TYR A 59 44.56 4.89 -48.02
C TYR A 59 44.05 5.61 -49.26
N HIS A 60 43.20 6.60 -49.05
CA HIS A 60 42.64 7.40 -50.13
C HIS A 60 43.72 8.28 -50.77
N GLN A 61 43.71 8.39 -52.10
CA GLN A 61 44.53 9.37 -52.81
C GLN A 61 44.18 10.80 -52.38
N VAL A 62 42.87 11.08 -52.36
CA VAL A 62 42.27 12.32 -51.89
C VAL A 62 41.21 11.93 -50.88
N ARG A 63 41.32 12.44 -49.65
CA ARG A 63 40.40 12.12 -48.55
C ARG A 63 39.08 12.88 -48.75
N PRO A 64 37.96 12.21 -49.12
CA PRO A 64 36.67 12.87 -49.27
C PRO A 64 36.10 13.23 -47.89
N ARG A 65 35.37 14.34 -47.77
CA ARG A 65 34.75 14.77 -46.50
C ARG A 65 33.57 13.89 -46.06
N ASP A 66 32.87 13.31 -47.03
CA ASP A 66 31.65 12.53 -46.78
C ASP A 66 31.89 11.02 -46.81
N CYS A 67 33.15 10.59 -46.82
CA CYS A 67 33.51 9.16 -46.76
C CYS A 67 33.89 8.79 -45.32
N GLU A 68 33.07 8.00 -44.66
CA GLU A 68 33.25 7.56 -43.29
C GLU A 68 34.51 6.71 -43.15
N LEU A 69 34.74 5.75 -44.05
CA LEU A 69 36.01 4.99 -44.09
C LEU A 69 37.23 5.91 -44.23
N ALA A 70 37.10 7.02 -44.96
CA ALA A 70 38.19 7.98 -45.06
C ALA A 70 38.40 8.75 -43.75
N ASN A 71 37.32 9.07 -43.03
CA ASN A 71 37.29 10.00 -41.91
C ASN A 71 37.30 9.37 -40.52
N GLU A 72 37.19 8.05 -40.45
CA GLU A 72 37.27 7.27 -39.22
C GLU A 72 38.65 7.32 -38.54
N SER A 73 38.67 7.26 -37.21
CA SER A 73 39.88 7.38 -36.38
C SER A 73 40.73 6.11 -36.42
N ALA A 74 42.03 6.23 -36.13
CA ALA A 74 42.93 5.08 -36.11
C ALA A 74 42.52 4.04 -35.06
N GLU A 75 42.03 4.50 -33.91
CA GLU A 75 41.55 3.64 -32.82
C GLU A 75 40.35 2.80 -33.23
N HIS A 76 39.42 3.37 -34.01
CA HIS A 76 38.25 2.66 -34.51
C HIS A 76 38.64 1.63 -35.57
N HIS A 77 39.53 1.97 -36.51
CA HIS A 77 40.11 1.01 -37.45
C HIS A 77 40.75 -0.18 -36.71
N LEU A 78 41.58 0.09 -35.71
CA LEU A 78 42.24 -0.96 -34.93
C LEU A 78 41.26 -1.82 -34.14
N LEU A 79 40.16 -1.24 -33.63
CA LEU A 79 39.12 -2.01 -32.96
C LEU A 79 38.44 -3.00 -33.92
N LYS A 80 38.06 -2.55 -35.12
CA LYS A 80 37.46 -3.44 -36.13
C LYS A 80 38.38 -4.59 -36.50
N LEU A 81 39.67 -4.27 -36.70
CA LEU A 81 40.69 -5.27 -36.99
C LEU A 81 40.79 -6.29 -35.84
N GLU A 82 40.87 -5.83 -34.59
CA GLU A 82 40.93 -6.71 -33.42
C GLU A 82 39.68 -7.59 -33.31
N LEU A 83 38.49 -7.05 -33.56
CA LEU A 83 37.23 -7.80 -33.52
C LEU A 83 37.20 -8.91 -34.58
N ALA A 84 37.59 -8.59 -35.82
CA ALA A 84 37.69 -9.58 -36.89
C ALA A 84 38.73 -10.66 -36.58
N MET A 85 39.90 -10.26 -36.08
CA MET A 85 40.96 -11.20 -35.67
C MET A 85 40.53 -12.08 -34.50
N SER A 86 39.83 -11.52 -33.51
CA SER A 86 39.31 -12.24 -32.35
C SER A 86 38.27 -13.29 -32.76
N ALA A 87 37.33 -12.94 -33.65
CA ALA A 87 36.35 -13.88 -34.19
C ALA A 87 37.03 -15.01 -34.97
N ARG A 88 37.99 -14.67 -35.85
CA ARG A 88 38.78 -15.65 -36.61
C ARG A 88 39.59 -16.58 -35.71
N ALA A 89 40.24 -16.04 -34.67
CA ALA A 89 40.98 -16.82 -33.68
C ALA A 89 40.07 -17.73 -32.83
N ALA A 90 38.79 -17.37 -32.69
CA ALA A 90 37.76 -18.22 -32.10
C ALA A 90 37.27 -19.34 -33.06
N GLY A 91 37.75 -19.38 -34.29
CA GLY A 91 37.36 -20.38 -35.30
C GLY A 91 36.20 -19.97 -36.20
N TRP A 92 35.74 -18.72 -36.10
CA TRP A 92 34.61 -18.21 -36.88
C TRP A 92 35.08 -17.52 -38.16
N ARG A 93 34.33 -17.65 -39.25
CA ARG A 93 34.53 -16.81 -40.43
C ARG A 93 34.07 -15.40 -40.09
N ALA A 94 34.95 -14.42 -40.29
CA ALA A 94 34.62 -13.01 -40.09
C ALA A 94 35.20 -12.13 -41.19
N GLU A 95 34.45 -11.13 -41.62
CA GLU A 95 34.81 -10.20 -42.68
C GLU A 95 34.55 -8.75 -42.25
N LEU A 96 35.45 -7.85 -42.64
CA LEU A 96 35.33 -6.42 -42.36
C LEU A 96 34.40 -5.75 -43.35
N GLU A 97 33.64 -4.74 -42.92
CA GLU A 97 32.90 -3.76 -43.75
C GLU A 97 31.94 -4.39 -44.77
N VAL A 98 31.17 -5.41 -44.36
CA VAL A 98 30.23 -6.17 -45.21
C VAL A 98 28.89 -5.44 -45.31
N SER A 99 28.44 -5.17 -46.53
CA SER A 99 27.11 -4.57 -46.77
C SER A 99 26.04 -5.63 -46.97
N SER A 100 24.80 -5.30 -46.60
CA SER A 100 23.64 -6.07 -47.05
C SER A 100 23.55 -6.10 -48.57
N GLU A 101 22.83 -7.09 -49.12
CA GLU A 101 22.55 -7.15 -50.55
C GLU A 101 21.81 -5.89 -51.04
N ALA A 102 20.84 -5.42 -50.23
CA ALA A 102 20.12 -4.17 -50.47
C ALA A 102 20.96 -2.90 -50.25
N ARG A 103 22.18 -3.04 -49.71
CA ARG A 103 23.11 -1.96 -49.33
C ARG A 103 22.49 -0.92 -48.39
N ASP A 104 21.48 -1.31 -47.63
CA ASP A 104 20.77 -0.45 -46.69
C ASP A 104 21.41 -0.44 -45.29
N TRP A 105 22.35 -1.35 -45.03
CA TRP A 105 23.27 -1.32 -43.89
C TRP A 105 24.65 -1.90 -44.27
N ARG A 106 25.65 -1.59 -43.45
CA ARG A 106 27.01 -2.12 -43.56
C ARG A 106 27.53 -2.44 -42.17
N ALA A 107 27.85 -3.72 -41.96
CA ALA A 107 28.46 -4.18 -40.75
C ALA A 107 29.94 -3.83 -40.71
N GLU A 108 30.41 -3.29 -39.59
CA GLU A 108 31.84 -3.04 -39.39
C GLU A 108 32.64 -4.35 -39.40
N VAL A 109 32.13 -5.37 -38.69
CA VAL A 109 32.60 -6.76 -38.78
C VAL A 109 31.39 -7.68 -38.85
N MET A 110 31.29 -8.48 -39.90
CA MET A 110 30.29 -9.53 -40.02
C MET A 110 30.90 -10.88 -39.68
N VAL A 111 30.27 -11.60 -38.76
CA VAL A 111 30.58 -12.99 -38.45
C VAL A 111 29.55 -13.89 -39.13
N PHE A 112 30.02 -14.97 -39.74
CA PHE A 112 29.19 -15.92 -40.46
C PHE A 112 29.13 -17.25 -39.72
N ASP A 113 27.99 -17.93 -39.81
CA ASP A 113 27.84 -19.29 -39.28
C ASP A 113 28.53 -20.33 -40.17
N GLU A 114 28.46 -21.60 -39.76
CA GLU A 114 29.04 -22.74 -40.50
C GLU A 114 28.43 -22.96 -41.90
N HIS A 115 27.30 -22.30 -42.21
CA HIS A 115 26.61 -22.36 -43.49
C HIS A 115 26.83 -21.07 -44.32
N ASP A 116 27.83 -20.26 -43.97
CA ASP A 116 28.16 -18.98 -44.60
C ASP A 116 27.01 -17.94 -44.54
N ARG A 117 26.10 -18.06 -43.58
CA ARG A 117 25.03 -17.08 -43.39
C ARG A 117 25.46 -16.01 -42.39
N PRO A 118 25.09 -14.73 -42.60
CA PRO A 118 25.28 -13.68 -41.62
C PRO A 118 24.71 -14.09 -40.25
N PHE A 119 25.58 -14.18 -39.24
CA PHE A 119 25.22 -14.62 -37.88
C PHE A 119 25.17 -13.45 -36.91
N MET A 120 26.26 -12.67 -36.85
CA MET A 120 26.39 -11.57 -35.90
C MET A 120 27.23 -10.43 -36.47
N ALA A 121 26.73 -9.20 -36.35
CA ALA A 121 27.51 -7.99 -36.56
C ALA A 121 28.21 -7.58 -35.25
N LEU A 122 29.53 -7.37 -35.31
CA LEU A 122 30.29 -6.73 -34.23
C LEU A 122 30.52 -5.28 -34.61
N GLU A 123 29.95 -4.37 -33.82
CA GLU A 123 29.78 -2.96 -34.21
C GLU A 123 30.43 -2.02 -33.20
N ALA A 124 31.37 -1.19 -33.62
CA ALA A 124 31.96 -0.17 -32.75
C ALA A 124 31.25 1.19 -32.77
N GLN A 125 30.31 1.40 -33.69
CA GLN A 125 29.47 2.60 -33.73
C GLN A 125 28.00 2.25 -33.92
N MET A 126 27.13 2.81 -33.07
CA MET A 126 25.70 2.59 -33.17
C MET A 126 25.10 3.21 -34.44
N ARG A 127 24.63 2.35 -35.35
CA ARG A 127 23.85 2.71 -36.54
C ARG A 127 22.52 1.97 -36.49
N THR A 128 21.45 2.63 -36.93
CA THR A 128 20.03 2.22 -36.84
C THR A 128 19.72 0.73 -36.99
N ASP A 129 18.68 0.28 -36.26
CA ASP A 129 18.12 -1.08 -36.07
C ASP A 129 17.73 -1.88 -37.34
N ARG A 130 18.61 -2.01 -38.34
CA ARG A 130 18.30 -2.70 -39.61
C ARG A 130 18.71 -4.17 -39.64
N TYR A 131 19.67 -4.58 -38.81
CA TYR A 131 20.16 -5.97 -38.71
C TYR A 131 19.07 -6.99 -38.40
N ALA A 132 18.11 -6.64 -37.54
CA ALA A 132 17.07 -7.55 -37.08
C ALA A 132 16.15 -8.03 -38.22
N ARG A 133 15.96 -7.21 -39.27
CA ARG A 133 15.17 -7.62 -40.46
C ARG A 133 15.81 -8.77 -41.22
N ASP A 134 17.14 -8.83 -41.19
CA ASP A 134 17.93 -9.84 -41.91
C ASP A 134 18.37 -10.98 -40.99
N GLY A 135 17.80 -11.07 -39.77
CA GLY A 135 18.11 -12.12 -38.80
C GLY A 135 19.51 -12.02 -38.20
N VAL A 136 20.19 -10.88 -38.35
CA VAL A 136 21.56 -10.67 -37.88
C VAL A 136 21.54 -10.18 -36.43
N ALA A 137 22.20 -10.93 -35.53
CA ALA A 137 22.42 -10.48 -34.15
C ALA A 137 23.46 -9.35 -34.10
N VAL A 138 23.45 -8.53 -33.05
CA VAL A 138 24.42 -7.42 -32.91
C VAL A 138 25.07 -7.44 -31.54
N CYS A 139 26.40 -7.35 -31.52
CA CYS A 139 27.18 -7.05 -30.33
C CYS A 139 27.90 -5.70 -30.50
N TRP A 140 27.49 -4.72 -29.71
CA TRP A 140 28.07 -3.37 -29.76
C TRP A 140 29.36 -3.30 -28.93
N VAL A 141 30.40 -2.62 -29.42
CA VAL A 141 31.70 -2.55 -28.74
C VAL A 141 32.21 -1.11 -28.71
N ALA A 142 32.16 -0.46 -27.56
CA ALA A 142 32.55 0.94 -27.43
C ALA A 142 33.90 1.13 -26.72
N VAL A 143 34.69 2.11 -27.18
CA VAL A 143 35.90 2.56 -26.47
C VAL A 143 35.59 3.62 -25.41
N GLN A 144 34.58 4.46 -25.67
CA GLN A 144 34.17 5.59 -24.85
C GLN A 144 32.76 5.38 -24.31
N ASP A 145 32.39 6.11 -23.26
CA ASP A 145 31.03 6.07 -22.69
C ASP A 145 29.98 6.40 -23.73
N ARG A 146 28.95 5.57 -23.84
CA ARG A 146 27.80 5.83 -24.70
C ARG A 146 26.49 5.68 -23.93
N PRO A 147 25.49 6.53 -24.21
CA PRO A 147 24.18 6.46 -23.55
C PRO A 147 23.48 5.09 -23.66
N TRP A 148 23.82 4.31 -24.69
CA TRP A 148 23.19 3.03 -24.99
C TRP A 148 23.88 1.80 -24.37
N GLU A 149 25.05 1.94 -23.73
CA GLU A 149 25.84 0.80 -23.21
C GLU A 149 25.09 -0.13 -22.25
N ARG A 150 23.97 0.34 -21.69
CA ARG A 150 23.14 -0.38 -20.73
C ARG A 150 21.79 -0.81 -21.28
N VAL A 151 21.47 -0.47 -22.52
CA VAL A 151 20.16 -0.73 -23.14
C VAL A 151 20.26 -1.79 -24.24
N VAL A 152 21.45 -1.95 -24.81
CA VAL A 152 21.73 -2.96 -25.85
C VAL A 152 22.87 -3.89 -25.40
N PRO A 153 22.98 -5.09 -25.98
CA PRO A 153 24.11 -5.98 -25.74
C PRO A 153 25.42 -5.32 -26.16
N SER A 154 26.17 -4.82 -25.18
CA SER A 154 27.39 -4.07 -25.46
C SER A 154 28.57 -4.47 -24.59
N LEU A 155 29.77 -4.22 -25.11
CA LEU A 155 31.05 -4.36 -24.44
C LEU A 155 31.75 -3.01 -24.43
N ARG A 156 32.35 -2.66 -23.29
CA ARG A 156 33.25 -1.50 -23.22
C ARG A 156 34.68 -1.97 -23.13
N VAL A 157 35.49 -1.47 -24.04
CA VAL A 157 36.87 -1.88 -24.20
C VAL A 157 37.84 -0.74 -23.89
N ARG A 158 39.05 -1.11 -23.49
CA ARG A 158 40.18 -0.19 -23.36
C ARG A 158 41.19 -0.47 -24.47
N PHE A 159 41.60 0.59 -25.14
CA PHE A 159 42.67 0.56 -26.14
C PHE A 159 44.00 0.18 -25.49
N PRO A 160 44.82 -0.70 -26.09
CA PRO A 160 46.15 -1.03 -25.58
C PRO A 160 47.07 0.19 -25.66
N SER A 161 47.52 0.68 -24.51
CA SER A 161 48.36 1.87 -24.38
C SER A 161 49.85 1.60 -24.59
N GLN A 162 50.28 0.35 -24.37
CA GLN A 162 51.67 -0.07 -24.51
C GLN A 162 51.82 -1.27 -25.45
N ARG A 163 53.03 -1.45 -25.98
CA ARG A 163 53.35 -2.58 -26.85
C ARG A 163 53.29 -3.88 -26.03
N GLY A 164 52.48 -4.84 -26.48
CA GLY A 164 52.27 -6.13 -25.79
C GLY A 164 51.02 -6.16 -24.91
N GLU A 165 50.35 -5.02 -24.69
CA GLU A 165 49.01 -5.01 -24.11
C GLU A 165 47.97 -5.48 -25.14
N THR A 166 46.91 -6.10 -24.64
CA THR A 166 45.77 -6.55 -25.44
C THR A 166 44.53 -5.71 -25.15
N TRP A 167 43.59 -5.69 -26.08
CA TRP A 167 42.29 -5.08 -25.86
C TRP A 167 41.60 -5.75 -24.68
N THR A 168 41.11 -4.95 -23.74
CA THR A 168 40.50 -5.44 -22.52
C THR A 168 39.07 -4.95 -22.42
N VAL A 169 38.13 -5.88 -22.24
CA VAL A 169 36.75 -5.59 -21.84
C VAL A 169 36.74 -5.30 -20.35
N TRP A 170 36.12 -4.19 -19.94
CA TRP A 170 36.00 -3.82 -18.53
C TRP A 170 34.56 -3.53 -18.08
N HIS A 171 33.62 -3.43 -19.03
CA HIS A 171 32.18 -3.33 -18.79
C HIS A 171 31.42 -4.11 -19.86
N GLY A 172 30.19 -4.52 -19.55
CA GLY A 172 29.33 -5.26 -20.49
C GLY A 172 29.32 -6.78 -20.31
N MET A 173 30.40 -7.37 -19.77
CA MET A 173 30.40 -8.74 -19.24
C MET A 173 30.10 -8.71 -17.76
N ALA A 174 29.22 -9.57 -17.25
CA ALA A 174 28.85 -9.59 -15.84
C ALA A 174 28.73 -11.00 -15.25
N ARG A 175 29.02 -11.11 -13.94
CA ARG A 175 28.73 -12.27 -13.11
C ARG A 175 27.88 -11.88 -11.92
N TYR A 176 27.09 -12.84 -11.44
CA TYR A 176 26.36 -12.69 -10.19
C TYR A 176 27.24 -13.14 -9.02
N ALA A 177 27.63 -12.19 -8.17
CA ALA A 177 28.44 -12.44 -6.98
C ALA A 177 27.52 -12.58 -5.76
N TRP A 178 27.44 -13.78 -5.21
CA TRP A 178 26.66 -14.10 -4.02
C TRP A 178 27.35 -15.23 -3.23
N GLU A 179 28.26 -14.85 -2.34
CA GLU A 179 29.01 -15.76 -1.48
C GLU A 179 29.18 -15.15 -0.08
N PRO A 180 28.85 -15.87 1.02
CA PRO A 180 28.19 -17.18 1.03
C PRO A 180 26.73 -17.10 0.58
N ARG A 181 26.19 -18.21 0.05
CA ARG A 181 24.83 -18.30 -0.51
C ARG A 181 23.73 -18.30 0.55
N THR A 182 23.62 -17.19 1.28
CA THR A 182 22.65 -17.00 2.37
C THR A 182 21.89 -15.69 2.18
N LEU A 183 20.69 -15.57 2.76
CA LEU A 183 19.88 -14.35 2.70
C LEU A 183 20.56 -13.12 3.29
N LYS A 184 21.47 -13.29 4.26
CA LYS A 184 22.20 -12.20 4.91
C LYS A 184 23.38 -11.69 4.07
N ALA A 185 23.93 -12.51 3.19
CA ALA A 185 25.05 -12.12 2.35
C ALA A 185 24.61 -11.13 1.26
N LYS A 186 25.52 -10.20 0.92
CA LYS A 186 25.32 -9.27 -0.20
C LYS A 186 25.36 -10.05 -1.51
N ALA A 187 24.35 -9.87 -2.35
CA ALA A 187 24.31 -10.40 -3.70
C ALA A 187 24.28 -9.23 -4.69
N LYS A 188 25.13 -9.26 -5.72
CA LYS A 188 25.16 -8.21 -6.73
C LYS A 188 25.73 -8.70 -8.07
N TRP A 189 25.26 -8.09 -9.14
CA TRP A 189 25.93 -8.17 -10.44
C TRP A 189 27.23 -7.36 -10.41
N VAL A 190 28.30 -7.94 -10.94
CA VAL A 190 29.64 -7.33 -11.00
C VAL A 190 30.21 -7.52 -12.40
N HIS A 191 30.79 -6.46 -12.96
CA HIS A 191 31.45 -6.55 -14.26
C HIS A 191 32.69 -7.43 -14.19
N ILE A 192 32.91 -8.20 -15.25
CA ILE A 192 34.10 -9.02 -15.44
C ILE A 192 35.06 -8.23 -16.32
N ILE A 193 36.33 -8.18 -15.90
CA ILE A 193 37.42 -7.68 -16.72
C ILE A 193 38.08 -8.88 -17.40
N CYS A 194 38.16 -8.86 -18.73
CA CYS A 194 38.75 -9.96 -19.50
C CYS A 194 39.34 -9.45 -20.83
N PRO A 195 40.21 -10.22 -21.49
CA PRO A 195 40.63 -9.93 -22.87
C PRO A 195 39.43 -9.85 -23.83
N LEU A 196 39.49 -8.97 -24.83
CA LEU A 196 38.45 -8.84 -25.85
C LEU A 196 38.27 -10.13 -26.64
N GLY A 197 39.37 -10.80 -27.00
CA GLY A 197 39.33 -12.08 -27.70
C GLY A 197 38.52 -13.15 -26.96
N ASP A 198 38.70 -13.26 -25.65
CA ASP A 198 37.94 -14.20 -24.81
C ASP A 198 36.46 -13.83 -24.77
N ALA A 199 36.14 -12.54 -24.61
CA ALA A 199 34.76 -12.05 -24.62
C ALA A 199 34.04 -12.37 -25.93
N ILE A 200 34.67 -12.06 -27.07
CA ILE A 200 34.13 -12.35 -28.41
C ILE A 200 33.93 -13.86 -28.58
N LYS A 201 34.93 -14.67 -28.21
CA LYS A 201 34.81 -16.13 -28.25
C LYS A 201 33.62 -16.62 -27.42
N TRP A 202 33.45 -16.15 -26.19
CA TRP A 202 32.33 -16.58 -25.35
C TRP A 202 30.97 -16.18 -25.90
N VAL A 203 30.87 -14.99 -26.52
CA VAL A 203 29.64 -14.52 -27.18
C VAL A 203 29.31 -15.40 -28.38
N LEU A 204 30.28 -15.62 -29.27
CA LEU A 204 30.08 -16.39 -30.49
C LEU A 204 29.81 -17.88 -30.20
N ASP A 205 30.51 -18.48 -29.23
CA ASP A 205 30.27 -19.86 -28.78
C ASP A 205 28.94 -20.02 -28.00
N GLY A 206 28.20 -18.93 -27.73
CA GLY A 206 26.99 -18.97 -26.91
C GLY A 206 27.22 -19.34 -25.45
N ARG A 207 28.46 -19.25 -24.94
CA ARG A 207 28.79 -19.49 -23.52
C ARG A 207 28.27 -18.39 -22.61
N VAL A 208 28.11 -17.20 -23.16
CA VAL A 208 27.40 -16.08 -22.53
C VAL A 208 26.22 -15.68 -23.39
N ARG A 209 25.17 -15.18 -22.74
CA ARG A 209 23.97 -14.67 -23.39
C ARG A 209 23.63 -13.28 -22.88
N VAL A 210 22.77 -12.61 -23.61
CA VAL A 210 22.21 -11.32 -23.22
C VAL A 210 21.28 -11.53 -22.03
N HIS A 211 21.51 -10.76 -20.97
CA HIS A 211 20.64 -10.68 -19.80
C HIS A 211 20.18 -9.25 -19.58
N THR A 212 18.88 -9.09 -19.36
CA THR A 212 18.26 -7.81 -19.00
C THR A 212 17.82 -7.85 -17.55
N ALA A 213 18.47 -7.06 -16.71
CA ALA A 213 18.11 -6.93 -15.30
C ALA A 213 16.79 -6.19 -15.11
N ALA A 214 16.19 -6.32 -13.94
CA ALA A 214 14.91 -5.68 -13.60
C ALA A 214 14.93 -4.13 -13.71
N ASN A 215 16.11 -3.51 -13.63
CA ASN A 215 16.29 -2.07 -13.84
C ASN A 215 16.52 -1.69 -15.31
N GLY A 216 16.34 -2.62 -16.24
CA GLY A 216 16.57 -2.44 -17.68
C GLY A 216 18.02 -2.50 -18.12
N THR A 217 18.99 -2.70 -17.21
CA THR A 217 20.41 -2.81 -17.61
C THR A 217 20.63 -4.12 -18.37
N VAL A 218 21.27 -4.03 -19.53
CA VAL A 218 21.63 -5.14 -20.41
C VAL A 218 23.13 -5.44 -20.31
N TRP A 219 23.49 -6.71 -20.20
CA TRP A 219 24.87 -7.20 -20.25
C TRP A 219 24.94 -8.63 -20.79
N TRP A 220 26.15 -9.09 -21.07
CA TRP A 220 26.47 -10.47 -21.36
C TRP A 220 26.80 -11.24 -20.07
N THR A 221 26.22 -12.42 -19.88
CA THR A 221 26.51 -13.27 -18.73
C THR A 221 26.37 -14.75 -19.04
N ALA A 222 27.08 -15.59 -18.28
CA ALA A 222 26.96 -17.03 -18.40
C ALA A 222 25.65 -17.51 -17.72
N PRO A 223 24.95 -18.52 -18.29
CA PRO A 223 23.71 -19.06 -17.72
C PRO A 223 23.81 -19.43 -16.23
N ALA A 224 24.95 -19.99 -15.81
CA ALA A 224 25.19 -20.35 -14.41
C ALA A 224 25.08 -19.18 -13.42
N TYR A 225 25.39 -17.94 -13.85
CA TYR A 225 25.23 -16.77 -12.99
C TYR A 225 23.78 -16.30 -12.92
N GLU A 226 23.00 -16.49 -13.98
CA GLU A 226 21.56 -16.24 -13.95
C GLU A 226 20.85 -17.23 -13.03
N ASP A 227 21.22 -18.50 -13.09
CA ASP A 227 20.69 -19.53 -12.18
C ASP A 227 20.95 -19.18 -10.71
N LEU A 228 22.13 -18.62 -10.40
CA LEU A 228 22.43 -18.12 -9.06
C LEU A 228 21.55 -16.92 -8.66
N ALA A 229 21.30 -15.98 -9.57
CA ALA A 229 20.41 -14.86 -9.33
C ALA A 229 18.96 -15.33 -9.11
N LEU A 230 18.49 -16.30 -9.90
CA LEU A 230 17.18 -16.92 -9.75
C LEU A 230 17.05 -17.69 -8.42
N ALA A 231 18.08 -18.45 -8.04
CA ALA A 231 18.11 -19.15 -6.76
C ALA A 231 18.01 -18.17 -5.59
N ARG A 232 18.73 -17.05 -5.65
CA ARG A 232 18.63 -15.99 -4.65
C ARG A 232 17.23 -15.40 -4.58
N ALA A 233 16.65 -15.05 -5.73
CA ALA A 233 15.31 -14.47 -5.79
C ALA A 233 14.25 -15.41 -5.21
N ARG A 234 14.37 -16.72 -5.46
CA ARG A 234 13.50 -17.75 -4.86
C ARG A 234 13.62 -17.76 -3.34
N MET A 235 14.84 -17.78 -2.80
CA MET A 235 15.05 -17.75 -1.35
C MET A 235 14.44 -16.49 -0.69
N GLU A 236 14.53 -15.33 -1.36
CA GLU A 236 13.92 -14.09 -0.87
C GLU A 236 12.40 -14.16 -0.89
N ALA A 237 11.81 -14.69 -1.96
CA ALA A 237 10.38 -14.90 -2.08
C ALA A 237 9.85 -15.86 -1.00
N ASP A 238 10.56 -16.97 -0.74
CA ASP A 238 10.19 -17.94 0.28
C ASP A 238 10.23 -17.33 1.69
N ALA A 239 11.30 -16.59 2.01
CA ALA A 239 11.42 -15.91 3.30
C ALA A 239 10.34 -14.85 3.51
N GLU A 240 9.97 -14.13 2.46
CA GLU A 240 8.89 -13.15 2.50
C GLU A 240 7.51 -13.83 2.63
N ALA A 241 7.30 -14.98 1.95
CA ALA A 241 6.09 -15.78 2.09
C ALA A 241 5.89 -16.26 3.53
N VAL A 242 6.95 -16.76 4.19
CA VAL A 242 6.91 -17.17 5.61
C VAL A 242 6.53 -15.99 6.51
N LYS A 243 7.13 -14.82 6.31
CA LYS A 243 6.79 -13.62 7.10
C LYS A 243 5.33 -13.20 6.91
N ARG A 244 4.84 -13.22 5.66
CA ARG A 244 3.44 -12.89 5.34
C ARG A 244 2.47 -13.87 5.96
N ALA A 245 2.77 -15.17 5.92
CA ALA A 245 1.97 -16.21 6.57
C ALA A 245 1.90 -16.00 8.09
N ALA A 246 3.04 -15.74 8.75
CA ALA A 246 3.07 -15.45 10.18
C ALA A 246 2.28 -14.18 10.55
N ALA A 247 2.37 -13.12 9.74
CA ALA A 247 1.60 -11.89 9.94
C ALA A 247 0.10 -12.09 9.70
N ALA A 248 -0.30 -12.95 8.76
CA ALA A 248 -1.69 -13.31 8.52
C ALA A 248 -2.25 -14.13 9.70
N GLU A 249 -1.49 -15.10 10.20
CA GLU A 249 -1.83 -15.90 11.38
C GLU A 249 -2.07 -15.02 12.62
N ARG A 250 -1.15 -14.09 12.88
CA ARG A 250 -1.29 -13.15 13.99
C ARG A 250 -2.55 -12.29 13.86
N ARG A 251 -2.82 -11.75 12.66
CA ARG A 251 -4.04 -10.98 12.40
C ARG A 251 -5.30 -11.79 12.63
N ARG A 252 -5.29 -13.09 12.31
CA ARG A 252 -6.42 -13.99 12.56
C ARG A 252 -6.66 -14.18 14.06
N LYS A 253 -5.60 -14.49 14.83
CA LYS A 253 -5.69 -14.62 16.29
C LYS A 253 -6.18 -13.33 16.97
N ASP A 254 -5.61 -12.18 16.60
CA ASP A 254 -6.03 -10.89 17.14
C ASP A 254 -7.51 -10.55 16.81
N ALA A 255 -8.03 -11.04 15.68
CA ALA A 255 -9.43 -10.87 15.29
C ALA A 255 -10.36 -11.80 16.07
N GLU A 256 -9.95 -13.06 16.27
CA GLU A 256 -10.67 -14.04 17.09
C GLU A 256 -10.78 -13.57 18.55
N GLU A 257 -9.69 -13.10 19.15
CA GLU A 257 -9.69 -12.54 20.51
C GLU A 257 -10.61 -11.32 20.64
N ARG A 258 -10.56 -10.41 19.67
CA ARG A 258 -11.45 -9.23 19.63
C ARG A 258 -12.92 -9.63 19.50
N ALA A 259 -13.23 -10.63 18.67
CA ALA A 259 -14.58 -11.15 18.51
C ALA A 259 -15.08 -11.82 19.80
N ALA A 260 -14.24 -12.62 20.46
CA ALA A 260 -14.55 -13.25 21.73
C ALA A 260 -14.81 -12.21 22.84
N ALA A 261 -13.95 -11.20 22.95
CA ALA A 261 -14.13 -10.11 23.92
C ALA A 261 -15.41 -9.30 23.65
N ALA A 262 -15.76 -9.06 22.38
CA ALA A 262 -17.01 -8.39 22.01
C ALA A 262 -18.24 -9.26 22.33
N ALA A 263 -18.17 -10.57 22.14
CA ALA A 263 -19.23 -11.50 22.53
C ALA A 263 -19.42 -11.53 24.05
N GLN A 264 -18.33 -11.54 24.83
CA GLN A 264 -18.42 -11.50 26.29
C GLN A 264 -19.05 -10.20 26.78
N ARG A 265 -18.62 -9.04 26.28
CA ARG A 265 -19.23 -7.75 26.64
C ARG A 265 -20.73 -7.69 26.34
N ARG A 266 -21.18 -8.32 25.25
CA ARG A 266 -22.61 -8.43 24.93
C ARG A 266 -23.36 -9.27 25.96
N ARG A 267 -22.83 -10.45 26.33
CA ARG A 267 -23.41 -11.29 27.37
C ARG A 267 -23.49 -10.58 28.72
N ASP A 268 -22.42 -9.90 29.13
CA ASP A 268 -22.37 -9.16 30.40
C ASP A 268 -23.39 -8.00 30.39
N ALA A 269 -23.53 -7.30 29.26
CA ALA A 269 -24.51 -6.23 29.11
C ALA A 269 -25.96 -6.76 29.15
N GLU A 270 -26.22 -7.91 28.51
CA GLU A 270 -27.52 -8.58 28.55
C GLU A 270 -27.88 -9.05 29.96
N LEU A 271 -26.93 -9.67 30.67
CA LEU A 271 -27.13 -10.10 32.06
C LEU A 271 -27.45 -8.90 32.96
N GLY A 272 -26.63 -7.84 32.91
CA GLY A 272 -26.89 -6.64 33.69
C GLY A 272 -28.19 -5.94 33.30
N ALA A 273 -28.65 -6.05 32.05
CA ALA A 273 -29.95 -5.54 31.64
C ALA A 273 -31.12 -6.35 32.24
N ARG A 274 -30.97 -7.68 32.33
CA ARG A 274 -31.95 -8.57 33.00
C ARG A 274 -32.03 -8.28 34.49
N GLU A 275 -30.91 -8.19 35.18
CA GLU A 275 -30.87 -7.86 36.61
C GLU A 275 -31.58 -6.53 36.90
N ARG A 276 -31.28 -5.48 36.12
CA ARG A 276 -31.99 -4.18 36.24
C ARG A 276 -33.48 -4.27 35.92
N ALA A 277 -33.90 -5.15 35.02
CA ALA A 277 -35.32 -5.36 34.71
C ALA A 277 -36.04 -6.08 35.86
N GLU A 278 -35.40 -7.07 36.48
CA GLU A 278 -35.93 -7.78 37.64
C GLU A 278 -36.06 -6.88 38.87
N GLU A 279 -35.04 -6.06 39.16
CA GLU A 279 -35.09 -5.05 40.22
C GLU A 279 -36.23 -4.06 40.01
N ARG A 280 -36.41 -3.55 38.77
CA ARG A 280 -37.52 -2.67 38.43
C ARG A 280 -38.88 -3.34 38.62
N ALA A 281 -39.02 -4.58 38.18
CA ALA A 281 -40.25 -5.34 38.35
C ALA A 281 -40.57 -5.60 39.83
N ALA A 282 -39.55 -5.88 40.65
CA ALA A 282 -39.70 -6.04 42.09
C ALA A 282 -40.15 -4.74 42.77
N GLU A 283 -39.60 -3.59 42.36
CA GLU A 283 -40.01 -2.29 42.89
C GLU A 283 -41.45 -1.93 42.50
N ILE A 284 -41.86 -2.17 41.26
CA ILE A 284 -43.26 -1.97 40.84
C ILE A 284 -44.21 -2.88 41.63
N ARG A 285 -43.84 -4.16 41.84
CA ARG A 285 -44.62 -5.08 42.68
C ARG A 285 -44.73 -4.59 44.12
N ARG A 286 -43.63 -4.09 44.70
CA ARG A 286 -43.62 -3.51 46.06
C ARG A 286 -44.61 -2.35 46.20
N LEU A 287 -44.73 -1.54 45.14
CA LEU A 287 -45.56 -0.34 45.10
C LEU A 287 -46.97 -0.57 44.53
N THR A 288 -47.41 -1.82 44.31
CA THR A 288 -48.72 -2.11 43.71
C THR A 288 -49.88 -1.48 44.49
N ARG A 289 -49.91 -1.63 45.83
CA ARG A 289 -50.94 -1.00 46.67
C ARG A 289 -50.94 0.53 46.59
N PHE A 290 -49.77 1.13 46.40
CA PHE A 290 -49.63 2.58 46.23
C PHE A 290 -50.25 3.05 44.91
N PHE A 291 -49.99 2.33 43.81
CA PHE A 291 -50.57 2.66 42.51
C PHE A 291 -52.10 2.50 42.53
N GLU A 292 -52.62 1.43 43.14
CA GLU A 292 -54.06 1.21 43.32
C GLU A 292 -54.73 2.34 44.12
N ALA A 293 -54.14 2.76 45.24
CA ALA A 293 -54.70 3.81 46.08
C ALA A 293 -54.63 5.20 45.43
N THR A 294 -53.60 5.47 44.63
CA THR A 294 -53.33 6.81 44.10
C THR A 294 -53.84 7.04 42.68
N GLY A 295 -54.12 5.96 41.94
CA GLY A 295 -54.44 5.99 40.52
C GLY A 295 -53.26 6.41 39.63
N LEU A 296 -52.03 6.43 40.16
CA LEU A 296 -50.83 6.73 39.38
C LEU A 296 -50.46 5.53 38.50
N ASP A 297 -50.31 5.75 37.19
CA ASP A 297 -49.92 4.70 36.25
C ASP A 297 -48.48 4.22 36.54
N PRO A 298 -48.26 2.91 36.79
CA PRO A 298 -46.92 2.35 36.94
C PRO A 298 -45.98 2.68 35.77
N ALA A 299 -46.50 2.88 34.55
CA ALA A 299 -45.70 3.22 33.37
C ALA A 299 -45.05 4.62 33.47
N VAL A 300 -45.61 5.54 34.25
CA VAL A 300 -45.05 6.89 34.44
C VAL A 300 -44.22 7.03 35.72
N TRP A 301 -44.09 5.94 36.50
CA TRP A 301 -43.39 5.92 37.79
C TRP A 301 -41.91 6.30 37.68
N GLU A 302 -41.23 5.84 36.62
CA GLU A 302 -39.81 6.14 36.40
C GLU A 302 -39.59 7.63 36.12
N THR A 303 -40.41 8.22 35.24
CA THR A 303 -40.38 9.65 34.95
C THR A 303 -40.70 10.47 36.19
N PHE A 304 -41.72 10.09 36.96
CA PHE A 304 -42.05 10.72 38.23
C PHE A 304 -40.89 10.65 39.23
N THR A 305 -40.25 9.48 39.36
CA THR A 305 -39.08 9.29 40.24
C THR A 305 -37.90 10.16 39.82
N GLN A 306 -37.63 10.26 38.51
CA GLN A 306 -36.58 11.12 37.98
C GLN A 306 -36.88 12.60 38.26
N MET A 307 -38.13 13.02 38.13
CA MET A 307 -38.57 14.37 38.47
C MET A 307 -38.41 14.66 39.97
N VAL A 308 -38.76 13.72 40.85
CA VAL A 308 -38.56 13.87 42.31
C VAL A 308 -37.06 13.99 42.64
N ARG A 309 -36.20 13.18 42.01
CA ARG A 309 -34.74 13.28 42.15
C ARG A 309 -34.23 14.65 41.71
N SER A 310 -34.64 15.10 40.53
CA SER A 310 -34.24 16.40 39.97
C SER A 310 -34.72 17.57 40.85
N ALA A 311 -35.99 17.55 41.25
CA ALA A 311 -36.61 18.57 42.09
C ALA A 311 -35.99 18.64 43.49
N SER A 312 -35.60 17.50 44.06
CA SER A 312 -34.98 17.46 45.39
C SER A 312 -33.51 17.92 45.40
N GLY A 313 -32.80 17.82 44.28
CA GLY A 313 -31.35 18.06 44.19
C GLY A 313 -30.51 17.12 45.08
N LYS A 314 -31.12 16.08 45.66
CA LYS A 314 -30.58 15.20 46.70
C LYS A 314 -30.66 13.74 46.27
N ALA A 315 -29.84 12.89 46.89
CA ALA A 315 -30.05 11.45 46.77
C ALA A 315 -31.33 11.09 47.55
N ILE A 316 -32.27 10.42 46.90
CA ILE A 316 -33.55 10.02 47.51
C ILE A 316 -33.62 8.50 47.68
N LYS A 317 -34.28 8.06 48.75
CA LYS A 317 -34.66 6.67 49.00
C LYS A 317 -36.16 6.62 49.28
N TRP A 318 -36.85 5.71 48.60
CA TRP A 318 -38.27 5.46 48.80
C TRP A 318 -38.49 4.57 50.03
N GLY A 319 -39.34 5.02 50.94
CA GLY A 319 -39.77 4.27 52.11
C GLY A 319 -40.89 3.29 51.82
N ASN A 320 -41.63 2.95 52.88
CA ASN A 320 -42.89 2.22 52.78
C ASN A 320 -44.06 3.21 52.79
N LEU A 321 -45.26 2.69 52.51
CA LEU A 321 -46.50 3.40 52.80
C LEU A 321 -46.65 3.56 54.32
N SER A 322 -47.15 4.72 54.75
CA SER A 322 -47.25 5.04 56.17
C SER A 322 -48.67 5.47 56.53
N PRO A 323 -49.38 4.69 57.36
CA PRO A 323 -50.72 5.08 57.85
C PRO A 323 -50.71 6.45 58.57
N ALA A 324 -49.62 6.74 59.29
CA ALA A 324 -49.42 8.03 59.96
C ALA A 324 -49.32 9.23 59.00
N HIS A 325 -49.11 8.97 57.70
CA HIS A 325 -49.02 9.98 56.66
C HIS A 325 -50.08 9.73 55.56
N GLY A 326 -51.25 9.21 55.95
CA GLY A 326 -52.36 8.95 55.03
C GLY A 326 -52.04 7.91 53.97
N ASP A 327 -51.29 6.87 54.34
CA ASP A 327 -50.79 5.82 53.44
C ASP A 327 -49.99 6.33 52.23
N GLY A 328 -49.50 7.57 52.30
CA GLY A 328 -48.60 8.12 51.30
C GLY A 328 -47.23 7.45 51.33
N LEU A 329 -46.55 7.45 50.17
CA LEU A 329 -45.22 6.85 50.04
C LEU A 329 -44.16 7.80 50.60
N LEU A 330 -43.41 7.34 51.60
CA LEU A 330 -42.39 8.15 52.26
C LEU A 330 -41.19 8.39 51.33
N VAL A 331 -40.70 9.63 51.31
CA VAL A 331 -39.50 10.04 50.56
C VAL A 331 -38.45 10.49 51.54
N TYR A 332 -37.37 9.73 51.61
CA TYR A 332 -36.21 10.13 52.40
C TYR A 332 -35.17 10.76 51.49
N ALA A 333 -34.59 11.88 51.91
CA ALA A 333 -33.53 12.56 51.18
C ALA A 333 -32.27 12.69 52.05
N ARG A 334 -31.11 12.58 51.42
CA ARG A 334 -29.82 12.85 52.06
C ARG A 334 -29.20 14.13 51.49
N PRO A 335 -28.80 15.10 52.33
CA PRO A 335 -28.05 16.28 51.88
C PRO A 335 -26.74 15.87 51.18
N ARG A 336 -26.33 16.63 50.15
CA ARG A 336 -25.18 16.27 49.31
C ARG A 336 -23.83 16.38 50.03
N TRP A 337 -23.78 17.02 51.21
CA TRP A 337 -22.55 17.43 51.91
C TRP A 337 -22.47 17.01 53.39
N GLU A 338 -23.43 16.23 53.90
CA GLU A 338 -23.40 15.72 55.28
C GLU A 338 -23.38 14.19 55.26
N SER A 339 -22.55 13.59 56.12
CA SER A 339 -22.44 12.14 56.33
C SER A 339 -23.59 11.56 57.17
N GLY A 340 -24.62 12.36 57.49
CA GLY A 340 -25.84 11.92 58.17
C GLY A 340 -26.71 11.01 57.31
N GLY A 341 -27.53 10.19 57.98
CA GLY A 341 -28.47 9.25 57.35
C GLY A 341 -29.55 9.92 56.48
N PHE A 342 -30.39 9.10 55.86
CA PHE A 342 -31.55 9.56 55.10
C PHE A 342 -32.63 10.10 56.04
N ASN A 343 -33.05 11.36 55.86
CA ASN A 343 -34.11 11.99 56.67
C ASN A 343 -35.42 12.07 55.87
N LEU A 344 -36.56 11.96 56.55
CA LEU A 344 -37.87 12.09 55.90
C LEU A 344 -38.02 13.52 55.36
N ALA A 345 -38.17 13.64 54.04
CA ALA A 345 -38.16 14.91 53.32
C ALA A 345 -39.48 15.21 52.62
N GLY A 346 -40.27 14.19 52.33
CA GLY A 346 -41.60 14.36 51.74
C GLY A 346 -42.43 13.09 51.77
N VAL A 347 -43.68 13.23 51.33
CA VAL A 347 -44.63 12.13 51.18
C VAL A 347 -45.33 12.27 49.84
N VAL A 348 -45.37 11.19 49.07
CA VAL A 348 -46.06 11.17 47.78
C VAL A 348 -47.51 10.76 47.97
N CYS A 349 -48.43 11.55 47.41
CA CYS A 349 -49.87 11.29 47.36
C CYS A 349 -50.47 10.75 48.67
N PRO A 350 -50.31 11.45 49.81
CA PRO A 350 -51.01 11.08 51.03
C PRO A 350 -52.53 11.23 50.84
N ASP A 351 -53.32 10.42 51.54
CA ASP A 351 -54.76 10.62 51.66
C ASP A 351 -55.04 12.04 52.17
N PRO A 352 -55.79 12.86 51.40
CA PRO A 352 -56.18 14.20 51.85
C PRO A 352 -56.85 14.24 53.23
N GLY A 353 -57.54 13.16 53.64
CA GLY A 353 -58.16 13.05 54.96
C GLY A 353 -57.15 13.04 56.12
N ALA A 354 -55.90 12.64 55.88
CA ALA A 354 -54.84 12.62 56.88
C ALA A 354 -54.10 13.96 57.04
N LEU A 355 -54.46 14.99 56.24
CA LEU A 355 -53.78 16.29 56.23
C LEU A 355 -54.23 17.24 57.35
N VAL A 356 -55.07 16.78 58.27
CA VAL A 356 -55.62 17.59 59.38
C VAL A 356 -54.51 18.08 60.31
N GLU A 357 -53.47 17.26 60.55
CA GLU A 357 -52.30 17.60 61.39
C GLU A 357 -50.99 17.36 60.62
N TRP A 358 -50.82 18.02 59.47
CA TRP A 358 -49.63 17.83 58.64
C TRP A 358 -48.40 18.64 59.12
N PRO A 359 -47.20 18.05 59.19
CA PRO A 359 -45.99 18.78 59.58
C PRO A 359 -45.62 19.89 58.57
N ALA A 360 -45.40 21.11 59.05
CA ALA A 360 -45.16 22.29 58.21
C ALA A 360 -43.91 22.18 57.30
N GLU A 361 -42.92 21.37 57.69
CA GLU A 361 -41.69 21.18 56.95
C GLU A 361 -41.72 20.01 55.95
N LEU A 362 -42.77 19.17 56.00
CA LEU A 362 -42.86 17.98 55.17
C LEU A 362 -43.52 18.29 53.83
N THR A 363 -42.79 18.07 52.72
CA THR A 363 -43.29 18.38 51.38
C THR A 363 -44.19 17.28 50.85
N ILE A 364 -45.38 17.64 50.37
CA ILE A 364 -46.29 16.72 49.69
C ILE A 364 -45.95 16.71 48.21
N LEU A 365 -45.74 15.53 47.62
CA LEU A 365 -45.39 15.35 46.22
C LEU A 365 -46.59 14.72 45.49
N VAL A 366 -47.04 15.35 44.40
CA VAL A 366 -48.21 14.86 43.66
C VAL A 366 -48.02 14.91 42.14
N PRO A 367 -48.65 14.00 41.38
CA PRO A 367 -48.35 13.80 39.96
C PRO A 367 -49.09 14.75 39.02
N ASN A 368 -50.10 15.50 39.46
CA ASN A 368 -50.86 16.38 38.58
C ASN A 368 -51.69 17.42 39.36
N GLN A 369 -52.32 18.32 38.63
CA GLN A 369 -53.15 19.38 39.19
C GLN A 369 -54.44 18.86 39.85
N GLY A 370 -54.99 17.74 39.40
CA GLY A 370 -56.16 17.12 40.04
C GLY A 370 -55.88 16.73 41.49
N TRP A 371 -54.69 16.17 41.75
CA TRP A 371 -54.23 15.89 43.11
C TRP A 371 -54.00 17.15 43.94
N LEU A 372 -53.45 18.22 43.36
CA LEU A 372 -53.32 19.50 44.05
C LEU A 372 -54.70 20.03 44.49
N SER A 373 -55.71 19.99 43.62
CA SER A 373 -57.06 20.44 43.96
C SER A 373 -57.67 19.64 45.12
N ARG A 374 -57.43 18.32 45.18
CA ARG A 374 -57.85 17.47 46.30
C ARG A 374 -57.18 17.89 47.61
N ILE A 375 -55.87 18.16 47.57
CA ILE A 375 -55.12 18.64 48.74
C ILE A 375 -55.64 20.02 49.18
N GLN A 376 -55.88 20.93 48.24
CA GLN A 376 -56.39 22.27 48.54
C GLN A 376 -57.74 22.25 49.24
N ALA A 377 -58.67 21.39 48.80
CA ALA A 377 -59.97 21.24 49.44
C ALA A 377 -59.88 20.66 50.87
N ALA A 378 -58.92 19.78 51.11
CA ALA A 378 -58.73 19.13 52.41
C ALA A 378 -57.84 19.91 53.38
N ALA A 379 -57.03 20.85 52.91
CA ALA A 379 -56.07 21.57 53.74
C ALA A 379 -56.74 22.30 54.91
N ARG A 380 -56.24 22.05 56.12
CA ARG A 380 -56.63 22.75 57.37
C ARG A 380 -55.47 23.51 58.01
N SER A 381 -54.25 23.26 57.57
CA SER A 381 -53.03 24.02 57.88
C SER A 381 -52.28 24.40 56.58
N PRO A 382 -51.31 25.34 56.63
CA PRO A 382 -50.47 25.64 55.46
C PRO A 382 -49.63 24.44 55.03
N LEU A 383 -49.68 24.07 53.75
CA LEU A 383 -48.96 22.90 53.20
C LEU A 383 -47.95 23.31 52.11
N LYS A 384 -46.80 22.61 52.06
CA LYS A 384 -45.84 22.69 50.95
C LYS A 384 -46.13 21.56 49.97
N VAL A 385 -46.59 21.90 48.75
CA VAL A 385 -46.95 20.92 47.73
C VAL A 385 -46.08 21.11 46.50
N ALA A 386 -45.47 20.03 46.02
CA ALA A 386 -44.75 19.96 44.76
C ALA A 386 -45.56 19.12 43.77
N VAL A 387 -46.08 19.78 42.74
CA VAL A 387 -46.75 19.10 41.62
C VAL A 387 -45.69 18.76 40.59
N LEU A 388 -45.51 17.47 40.32
CA LEU A 388 -44.50 16.91 39.43
C LEU A 388 -45.22 16.09 38.37
N ASP A 389 -45.52 16.71 37.23
CA ASP A 389 -46.29 16.10 36.17
C ASP A 389 -45.42 15.19 35.30
N PRO A 390 -45.52 13.85 35.42
CA PRO A 390 -44.64 12.94 34.69
C PRO A 390 -45.02 12.80 33.21
N VAL A 391 -46.21 13.29 32.80
CA VAL A 391 -46.65 13.27 31.40
C VAL A 391 -46.09 14.47 30.65
N THR A 392 -46.11 15.65 31.27
CA THR A 392 -45.62 16.90 30.66
C THR A 392 -44.18 17.25 31.02
N GLY A 393 -43.60 16.60 32.03
CA GLY A 393 -42.27 16.88 32.56
C GLY A 393 -42.18 18.19 33.37
N ARG A 394 -43.31 18.81 33.74
CA ARG A 394 -43.34 20.10 34.44
C ARG A 394 -43.36 19.94 35.95
N SER A 395 -42.60 20.78 36.66
CA SER A 395 -42.60 20.86 38.12
C SER A 395 -43.05 22.24 38.60
N SER A 396 -43.91 22.27 39.62
CA SER A 396 -44.33 23.51 40.27
C SER A 396 -44.42 23.33 41.78
N PHE A 397 -43.90 24.29 42.52
CA PHE A 397 -43.94 24.31 43.99
C PHE A 397 -44.95 25.34 44.46
N ILE A 398 -45.91 24.90 45.25
CA ILE A 398 -47.10 25.67 45.63
C ILE A 398 -47.24 25.61 47.15
N ARG A 399 -47.48 26.76 47.77
CA ARG A 399 -47.92 26.83 49.16
C ARG A 399 -49.43 26.87 49.18
N VAL A 400 -50.06 25.85 49.75
CA VAL A 400 -51.51 25.79 49.93
C VAL A 400 -51.84 26.42 51.27
N THR A 401 -52.70 27.43 51.29
CA THR A 401 -53.26 28.02 52.50
C THR A 401 -54.69 27.53 52.72
N PRO A 402 -55.11 27.23 53.96
CA PRO A 402 -56.48 26.77 54.24
C PRO A 402 -57.51 27.82 53.80
N THR A 403 -58.54 27.41 53.08
CA THR A 403 -59.64 28.30 52.71
C THR A 403 -60.54 28.50 53.93
N SER A 404 -60.59 29.73 54.45
CA SER A 404 -61.47 30.15 55.54
C SER A 404 -62.92 30.28 55.05
N SER A 405 -63.57 29.17 54.69
CA SER A 405 -65.01 29.17 54.44
C SER A 405 -65.61 27.76 54.60
N ALA A 406 -66.00 27.43 55.82
CA ALA A 406 -67.07 26.47 56.08
C ALA A 406 -68.06 27.13 57.06
N PRO A 407 -69.37 27.20 56.76
CA PRO A 407 -70.35 27.69 57.73
C PRO A 407 -70.59 26.63 58.82
N PRO A 408 -70.96 27.05 60.05
CA PRO A 408 -71.04 26.15 61.19
C PRO A 408 -72.27 25.23 61.13
N LEU A 409 -72.07 24.05 61.71
CA LEU A 409 -73.04 22.99 61.97
C LEU A 409 -74.32 23.51 62.64
N GLY A 410 -75.46 23.37 61.96
CA GLY A 410 -76.79 23.41 62.55
C GLY A 410 -77.35 22.00 62.77
N ARG A 411 -77.34 21.55 64.02
CA ARG A 411 -78.24 20.51 64.59
C ARG A 411 -79.44 21.30 65.16
N VAL A 412 -80.73 20.95 65.10
CA VAL A 412 -81.52 19.70 65.09
C VAL A 412 -82.92 20.05 64.58
N SER A 413 -83.62 19.14 63.88
CA SER A 413 -85.02 18.73 64.16
C SER A 413 -85.56 17.79 63.07
N SER A 414 -85.74 16.51 63.44
CA SER A 414 -86.80 15.64 62.91
C SER A 414 -88.06 15.85 63.78
N PRO A 415 -89.30 15.43 63.39
CA PRO A 415 -89.58 14.19 62.65
C PRO A 415 -90.80 14.23 61.69
N ILE A 416 -91.12 13.04 61.15
CA ILE A 416 -92.45 12.50 60.79
C ILE A 416 -92.72 12.21 59.28
N THR A 417 -92.66 10.89 59.03
CA THR A 417 -93.52 10.00 58.19
C THR A 417 -93.49 9.98 56.66
N ALA A 418 -93.11 8.77 56.19
CA ALA A 418 -93.91 7.82 55.42
C ALA A 418 -94.11 8.00 53.89
N GLN A 419 -93.67 6.93 53.20
CA GLN A 419 -94.32 6.23 52.08
C GLN A 419 -94.56 7.00 50.77
N TYR A 420 -93.91 6.58 49.67
CA TYR A 420 -94.51 5.69 48.63
C TYR A 420 -93.51 5.44 47.49
N TRP A 421 -93.25 4.14 47.23
CA TRP A 421 -93.16 3.44 45.94
C TRP A 421 -92.32 3.96 44.75
N ASP A 422 -91.37 3.11 44.37
CA ASP A 422 -91.20 2.45 43.06
C ASP A 422 -91.02 3.23 41.73
N LEU A 423 -89.96 2.75 41.05
CA LEU A 423 -89.91 2.33 39.65
C LEU A 423 -89.85 3.37 38.51
N LEU A 424 -88.88 3.08 37.62
CA LEU A 424 -88.79 3.35 36.18
C LEU A 424 -88.27 4.73 35.73
N LYS A 425 -86.96 4.83 35.48
CA LYS A 425 -86.31 4.64 34.15
C LYS A 425 -84.82 4.94 34.20
#